data_AF-A8MD36-F1
#
_entry.id   AF-A8MD36-F1
#
_cell.length_a   1.000
_cell.length_b   1.000
_cell.length_c   1.000
_cell.angle_alpha   90.00
_cell.angle_beta   90.00
_cell.angle_gamma   90.00
#
_symmetry.space_group_name_H-M   'P 1'
#
loop_
_entity.id
_entity.type
_entity.pdbx_description
1 polymer ?
#
loop_
_entity_poly.entity_id
_entity_poly.type
_entity_poly.pdbx_seq_one_letter_code
_entity_poly.pdbx_strand_id
1 'polypeptide(L)'
;MGSVNVTDDYREELNEVAALWGRVVPYLDEQESSILKAVVENNGITLYRLSRVTGLAFSTVFKKTRKLSSKGVITISKNGKCNSYSATVLGLIICLAKSCLDKEYVAFKLLRIMSDLGISNINELLKILKVAGSSVSAKEVTNIRNPSDLLYMVLKGTANIDRSIISLIRYQLMSS
;
A
#
# COMPACT_ATOMS: atom_id res chain seq x y z
N MET A 1 -18.20 -18.76 -29.67
CA MET A 1 -17.75 -17.39 -29.38
C MET A 1 -18.12 -17.08 -27.94
N GLY A 2 -17.22 -17.43 -27.00
CA GLY A 2 -17.39 -17.10 -25.59
C GLY A 2 -16.70 -15.78 -25.31
N SER A 3 -17.48 -14.75 -25.00
CA SER A 3 -16.98 -13.52 -24.39
C SER A 3 -16.49 -13.85 -22.98
N VAL A 4 -15.20 -14.16 -22.84
CA VAL A 4 -14.55 -14.21 -21.53
C VAL A 4 -14.53 -12.77 -21.02
N ASN A 5 -15.29 -12.52 -19.95
CA ASN A 5 -15.36 -11.23 -19.28
C ASN A 5 -14.00 -10.91 -18.63
N VAL A 6 -13.13 -10.21 -19.36
CA VAL A 6 -11.79 -9.74 -18.91
C VAL A 6 -11.86 -8.94 -17.59
N THR A 7 -13.03 -8.44 -17.19
CA THR A 7 -13.25 -7.65 -15.98
C THR A 7 -13.47 -8.46 -14.70
N ASP A 8 -13.84 -9.75 -14.78
CA ASP A 8 -14.05 -10.58 -13.57
C ASP A 8 -12.75 -11.22 -13.06
N ASP A 9 -11.72 -11.27 -13.91
CA ASP A 9 -10.47 -12.03 -13.71
C ASP A 9 -9.56 -11.43 -12.61
N TYR A 10 -9.37 -10.11 -12.60
CA TYR A 10 -8.43 -9.47 -11.66
C TYR A 10 -8.94 -9.41 -10.22
N ARG A 11 -10.26 -9.58 -9.99
CA ARG A 11 -10.86 -9.54 -8.64
C ARG A 11 -10.45 -10.74 -7.79
N GLU A 12 -10.38 -11.91 -8.41
CA GLU A 12 -9.90 -13.12 -7.76
C GLU A 12 -8.41 -12.98 -7.41
N GLU A 13 -7.60 -12.53 -8.37
CA GLU A 13 -6.19 -12.21 -8.12
C GLU A 13 -6.00 -11.17 -7.00
N LEU A 14 -6.86 -10.16 -6.93
CA LEU A 14 -6.81 -9.13 -5.89
C LEU A 14 -7.09 -9.72 -4.50
N ASN A 15 -7.99 -10.70 -4.39
CA ASN A 15 -8.24 -11.43 -3.15
C ASN A 15 -7.04 -12.32 -2.77
N GLU A 16 -6.41 -12.98 -3.74
CA GLU A 16 -5.18 -13.74 -3.49
C GLU A 16 -4.06 -12.85 -2.98
N VAL A 17 -3.84 -11.70 -3.63
CA VAL A 17 -2.84 -10.70 -3.22
C VAL A 17 -3.13 -10.22 -1.80
N ALA A 18 -4.38 -9.87 -1.49
CA ALA A 18 -4.75 -9.45 -0.15
C ALA A 18 -4.46 -10.54 0.90
N ALA A 19 -4.75 -11.81 0.59
CA ALA A 19 -4.48 -12.93 1.48
C ALA A 19 -2.97 -13.18 1.68
N LEU A 20 -2.16 -13.05 0.62
CA LEU A 20 -0.70 -13.16 0.69
C LEU A 20 -0.12 -12.11 1.64
N TRP A 21 -0.45 -10.85 1.43
CA TRP A 21 0.03 -9.75 2.28
C TRP A 21 -0.51 -9.85 3.70
N GLY A 22 -1.72 -10.37 3.89
CA GLY A 22 -2.35 -10.54 5.21
C GLY A 22 -1.53 -11.36 6.20
N ARG A 23 -0.60 -12.21 5.71
CA ARG A 23 0.30 -13.06 6.50
C ARG A 23 1.56 -12.35 6.99
N VAL A 24 2.00 -11.30 6.28
CA VAL A 24 3.30 -10.64 6.51
C VAL A 24 3.18 -9.22 7.01
N VAL A 25 2.06 -8.54 6.75
CA VAL A 25 1.84 -7.17 7.21
C VAL A 25 1.69 -7.07 8.73
N PRO A 26 2.14 -5.97 9.36
CA PRO A 26 2.04 -5.81 10.81
C PRO A 26 0.59 -5.76 11.28
N TYR A 27 0.37 -6.27 12.50
CA TYR A 27 -0.91 -6.11 13.17
C TYR A 27 -1.18 -4.64 13.52
N LEU A 28 -2.42 -4.20 13.28
CA LEU A 28 -2.98 -2.92 13.69
C LEU A 28 -4.16 -3.20 14.61
N ASP A 29 -4.23 -2.48 15.75
CA ASP A 29 -5.43 -2.50 16.57
C ASP A 29 -6.60 -1.75 15.90
N GLU A 30 -7.80 -1.82 16.48
CA GLU A 30 -9.00 -1.22 15.90
C GLU A 30 -8.87 0.30 15.70
N GLN A 31 -8.23 1.01 16.64
CA GLN A 31 -8.03 2.45 16.55
C GLN A 31 -7.00 2.79 15.48
N GLU A 32 -5.90 2.02 15.42
CA GLU A 32 -4.90 2.12 14.35
C GLU A 32 -5.54 1.88 12.97
N SER A 33 -6.41 0.89 12.87
CA SER A 33 -7.12 0.54 11.63
C SER A 33 -8.13 1.61 11.22
N SER A 34 -8.88 2.17 12.17
CA SER A 34 -9.80 3.29 11.93
C SER A 34 -9.06 4.54 11.43
N ILE A 35 -7.92 4.86 12.04
CA ILE A 35 -7.06 5.97 11.60
C ILE A 35 -6.50 5.70 10.20
N LEU A 36 -5.99 4.50 9.93
CA LEU A 36 -5.48 4.14 8.61
C LEU A 36 -6.57 4.29 7.54
N LYS A 37 -7.77 3.78 7.79
CA LYS A 37 -8.93 3.95 6.89
C LYS A 37 -9.17 5.42 6.57
N ALA A 38 -9.26 6.28 7.60
CA ALA A 38 -9.51 7.71 7.41
C ALA A 38 -8.38 8.41 6.62
N VAL A 39 -7.12 8.03 6.84
CA VAL A 39 -5.96 8.54 6.07
C VAL A 39 -6.00 8.05 4.62
N VAL A 40 -6.39 6.79 4.37
CA VAL A 40 -6.53 6.25 3.02
C VAL A 40 -7.72 6.87 2.29
N GLU A 41 -8.82 7.20 2.95
CA GLU A 41 -9.92 7.95 2.29
C GLU A 41 -9.51 9.40 1.99
N ASN A 42 -8.74 10.02 2.89
CA ASN A 42 -8.43 11.45 2.87
C ASN A 42 -6.91 11.67 2.80
N ASN A 43 -6.36 11.72 1.58
CA ASN A 43 -4.94 12.06 1.38
C ASN A 43 -4.63 13.45 1.97
N GLY A 44 -3.60 13.53 2.82
CA GLY A 44 -3.16 14.80 3.41
C GLY A 44 -4.10 15.35 4.50
N ILE A 45 -4.85 14.49 5.19
CA ILE A 45 -5.75 14.87 6.28
C ILE A 45 -4.96 15.42 7.48
N THR A 46 -5.53 16.37 8.22
CA THR A 46 -4.93 16.92 9.45
C THR A 46 -5.32 16.11 10.68
N LEU A 47 -4.54 16.23 11.75
CA LEU A 47 -4.81 15.52 13.00
C LEU A 47 -6.18 15.86 13.62
N TYR A 48 -6.58 17.12 13.52
CA TYR A 48 -7.91 17.58 13.96
C TYR A 48 -9.02 16.88 13.18
N ARG A 49 -8.91 16.83 11.85
CA ARG A 49 -9.90 16.16 11.00
C ARG A 49 -9.93 14.65 11.26
N LEU A 50 -8.77 14.02 11.50
CA LEU A 50 -8.70 12.61 11.90
C LEU A 50 -9.48 12.35 13.18
N SER A 51 -9.32 13.17 14.21
CA SER A 51 -10.11 13.05 15.45
C SER A 51 -11.61 13.17 15.21
N ARG A 52 -12.03 14.12 14.35
CA ARG A 52 -13.44 14.31 14.01
C ARG A 52 -14.04 13.13 13.23
N VAL A 53 -13.31 12.60 12.23
CA VAL A 53 -13.79 11.51 11.37
C VAL A 53 -13.80 10.16 12.11
N THR A 54 -12.78 9.90 12.93
CA THR A 54 -12.67 8.63 13.68
C THR A 54 -13.49 8.62 14.97
N GLY A 55 -13.93 9.78 15.46
CA GLY A 55 -14.57 9.93 16.77
C GLY A 55 -13.62 9.73 17.96
N LEU A 56 -12.32 9.56 17.72
CA LEU A 56 -11.32 9.33 18.75
C LEU A 56 -10.86 10.65 19.38
N ALA A 57 -10.53 10.60 20.68
CA ALA A 57 -9.93 11.73 21.37
C ALA A 57 -8.62 12.18 20.70
N PHE A 58 -8.39 13.49 20.63
CA PHE A 58 -7.24 14.07 19.94
C PHE A 58 -5.90 13.52 20.43
N SER A 59 -5.74 13.33 21.74
CA SER A 59 -4.53 12.73 22.34
C SER A 59 -4.31 11.28 21.92
N THR A 60 -5.39 10.51 21.75
CA THR A 60 -5.35 9.14 21.22
C THR A 60 -4.91 9.14 19.77
N VAL A 61 -5.53 9.97 18.92
CA VAL A 61 -5.14 10.07 17.50
C VAL A 61 -3.68 10.50 17.36
N PHE A 62 -3.22 11.45 18.18
CA PHE A 62 -1.82 11.87 18.18
C PHE A 62 -0.85 10.73 18.50
N LYS A 63 -1.12 9.95 19.56
CA LYS A 63 -0.28 8.81 19.95
C LYS A 63 -0.28 7.73 18.88
N LYS A 64 -1.46 7.39 18.34
CA LYS A 64 -1.63 6.33 17.34
C LYS A 64 -1.03 6.70 15.99
N THR A 65 -1.18 7.93 15.52
CA THR A 65 -0.56 8.40 14.27
C THR A 65 0.97 8.39 14.36
N ARG A 66 1.56 8.76 15.50
CA ARG A 66 3.01 8.60 15.71
C ARG A 66 3.46 7.13 15.66
N LYS A 67 2.70 6.23 16.27
CA LYS A 67 3.00 4.78 16.23
C LYS A 67 2.84 4.18 14.83
N LEU A 68 1.83 4.60 14.07
CA LEU A 68 1.67 4.22 12.66
C LEU A 68 2.82 4.76 11.81
N SER A 69 3.25 5.99 12.08
CA SER A 69 4.38 6.58 11.38
C SER A 69 5.70 5.87 11.69
N SER A 70 5.95 5.49 12.94
CA SER A 70 7.15 4.71 13.30
C SER A 70 7.14 3.30 12.67
N LYS A 71 5.96 2.71 12.44
CA LYS A 71 5.79 1.45 11.71
C LYS A 71 5.91 1.61 10.18
N GLY A 72 6.08 2.84 9.66
CA GLY A 72 6.15 3.11 8.23
C GLY A 72 4.81 3.04 7.50
N VAL A 73 3.69 3.02 8.22
CA VAL A 73 2.32 2.85 7.67
C VAL A 73 1.75 4.17 7.13
N ILE A 74 2.12 5.28 7.75
CA ILE A 74 1.74 6.63 7.32
C ILE A 74 2.95 7.56 7.35
N THR A 75 2.92 8.59 6.52
CA THR A 75 3.89 9.68 6.54
C THR A 75 3.27 10.91 7.18
N ILE A 76 4.07 11.65 7.95
CA ILE A 76 3.71 12.94 8.54
C ILE A 76 4.52 14.00 7.81
N SER A 77 3.84 14.87 7.08
CA SER A 77 4.46 15.97 6.33
C SER A 77 4.06 17.30 6.96
N LYS A 78 4.97 18.26 7.00
CA LYS A 78 4.66 19.62 7.43
C LYS A 78 4.06 20.38 6.26
N ASN A 79 2.79 20.78 6.38
CA ASN A 79 2.11 21.58 5.37
C ASN A 79 1.73 22.95 5.97
N GLY A 80 2.64 23.92 5.81
CA GLY A 80 2.51 25.24 6.43
C GLY A 80 2.50 25.17 7.97
N LYS A 81 1.40 25.60 8.58
CA LYS A 81 1.23 25.66 10.05
C LYS A 81 0.76 24.34 10.68
N CYS A 82 0.38 23.33 9.88
CA CYS A 82 -0.16 22.07 10.38
C CYS A 82 0.53 20.87 9.75
N ASN A 83 0.51 19.75 10.48
CA ASN A 83 0.94 18.47 9.92
C ASN A 83 -0.20 17.86 9.08
N SER A 84 0.16 17.32 7.92
CA SER A 84 -0.68 16.47 7.09
C SER A 84 -0.23 15.01 7.20
N TYR A 85 -1.19 14.10 7.11
CA TYR A 85 -1.00 12.67 7.26
C TYR A 85 -1.46 11.97 5.98
N SER A 86 -0.59 11.12 5.43
CA SER A 86 -0.85 10.40 4.19
C SER A 86 -0.42 8.94 4.33
N ALA A 87 -1.10 8.02 3.65
CA ALA A 87 -0.71 6.62 3.63
C ALA A 87 0.58 6.44 2.83
N THR A 88 1.46 5.57 3.31
CA THR A 88 2.60 5.05 2.52
C THR A 88 2.12 3.94 1.58
N VAL A 89 3.03 3.42 0.74
CA VAL A 89 2.75 2.19 -0.04
C VAL A 89 2.41 1.03 0.91
N LEU A 90 3.17 0.83 1.99
CA LEU A 90 2.81 -0.15 3.03
C LEU A 90 1.44 0.13 3.65
N GLY A 91 1.08 1.38 3.90
CA GLY A 91 -0.24 1.74 4.43
C GLY A 91 -1.39 1.28 3.53
N LEU A 92 -1.24 1.46 2.22
CA LEU A 92 -2.22 0.98 1.25
C LEU A 92 -2.22 -0.54 1.14
N ILE A 93 -1.06 -1.18 1.16
CA ILE A 93 -0.94 -2.66 1.17
C ILE A 93 -1.63 -3.25 2.42
N ILE A 94 -1.43 -2.65 3.59
CA ILE A 94 -2.13 -3.06 4.82
C ILE A 94 -3.63 -2.89 4.67
N CYS A 95 -4.07 -1.75 4.13
CA CYS A 95 -5.51 -1.52 3.92
C CYS A 95 -6.12 -2.56 2.96
N LEU A 96 -5.41 -2.91 1.89
CA LEU A 96 -5.81 -3.96 0.96
C LEU A 96 -5.91 -5.32 1.67
N ALA A 97 -4.85 -5.71 2.39
CA ALA A 97 -4.76 -6.99 3.07
C ALA A 97 -5.78 -7.16 4.19
N LYS A 98 -6.13 -6.09 4.90
CA LYS A 98 -7.10 -6.09 6.00
C LYS A 98 -8.49 -5.63 5.60
N SER A 99 -8.73 -5.41 4.31
CA SER A 99 -10.02 -4.91 3.77
C SER A 99 -10.53 -3.67 4.53
N CYS A 100 -9.63 -2.71 4.77
CA CYS A 100 -9.98 -1.49 5.52
C CYS A 100 -10.97 -0.60 4.74
N LEU A 101 -10.94 -0.72 3.41
CA LEU A 101 -11.84 -0.16 2.42
C LEU A 101 -12.12 -1.22 1.34
N ASP A 102 -12.95 -0.85 0.36
CA ASP A 102 -13.10 -1.62 -0.87
C ASP A 102 -11.73 -1.91 -1.52
N LYS A 103 -11.50 -3.18 -1.89
CA LYS A 103 -10.19 -3.62 -2.37
C LYS A 103 -9.84 -2.98 -3.71
N GLU A 104 -10.81 -2.82 -4.61
CA GLU A 104 -10.57 -2.20 -5.92
C GLU A 104 -10.18 -0.74 -5.74
N TYR A 105 -10.90 0.00 -4.89
CA TYR A 105 -10.55 1.38 -4.56
C TYR A 105 -9.10 1.50 -4.08
N VAL A 106 -8.66 0.64 -3.15
CA VAL A 106 -7.29 0.65 -2.63
C VAL A 106 -6.28 0.27 -3.71
N ALA A 107 -6.59 -0.72 -4.55
CA ALA A 107 -5.73 -1.17 -5.63
C ALA A 107 -5.53 -0.09 -6.70
N PHE A 108 -6.59 0.60 -7.10
CA PHE A 108 -6.49 1.74 -8.02
C PHE A 108 -5.71 2.91 -7.43
N LYS A 109 -5.82 3.11 -6.10
CA LYS A 109 -5.03 4.12 -5.42
C LYS A 109 -3.54 3.77 -5.38
N LEU A 110 -3.20 2.49 -5.18
CA LEU A 110 -1.83 1.99 -5.33
C LEU A 110 -1.34 2.17 -6.77
N LEU A 111 -2.14 1.78 -7.77
CA LEU A 111 -1.81 1.90 -9.18
C LEU A 111 -1.43 3.33 -9.55
N ARG A 112 -2.20 4.31 -9.08
CA ARG A 112 -1.92 5.74 -9.31
C ARG A 112 -0.60 6.21 -8.73
N ILE A 113 -0.12 5.62 -7.63
CA ILE A 113 1.19 5.98 -7.04
C ILE A 113 2.30 5.25 -7.80
N MET A 114 2.04 4.02 -8.26
CA MET A 114 3.01 3.23 -9.02
C MET A 114 3.14 3.70 -10.48
N SER A 115 2.18 4.46 -11.02
CA SER A 115 2.20 4.96 -12.40
C SER A 115 3.32 5.96 -12.68
N ASP A 116 3.82 6.65 -11.65
CA ASP A 116 4.99 7.53 -11.77
C ASP A 116 6.26 6.71 -12.08
N LEU A 117 6.25 5.42 -11.72
CA LEU A 117 7.21 4.41 -12.15
C LEU A 117 6.65 3.58 -13.31
N GLY A 118 5.88 4.18 -14.23
CA GLY A 118 5.41 3.54 -15.47
C GLY A 118 4.54 2.27 -15.34
N ILE A 119 4.08 1.89 -14.15
CA ILE A 119 3.12 0.78 -13.96
C ILE A 119 1.72 1.33 -14.24
N SER A 120 1.19 0.99 -15.41
CA SER A 120 0.04 1.70 -15.98
C SER A 120 -1.27 0.93 -15.91
N ASN A 121 -1.22 -0.38 -15.63
CA ASN A 121 -2.40 -1.22 -15.53
C ASN A 121 -2.45 -2.08 -14.26
N ILE A 122 -3.66 -2.49 -13.91
CA ILE A 122 -3.94 -3.23 -12.68
C ILE A 122 -3.25 -4.61 -12.67
N ASN A 123 -3.14 -5.28 -13.81
CA ASN A 123 -2.54 -6.62 -13.90
C ASN A 123 -1.03 -6.58 -13.63
N GLU A 124 -0.31 -5.57 -14.12
CA GLU A 124 1.10 -5.34 -13.77
C GLU A 124 1.28 -5.08 -12.27
N LEU A 125 0.42 -4.24 -11.69
CA LEU A 125 0.44 -3.99 -10.25
C LEU A 125 0.22 -5.29 -9.46
N LEU A 126 -0.76 -6.10 -9.84
CA LEU A 126 -1.06 -7.36 -9.16
C LEU A 126 0.12 -8.34 -9.23
N LYS A 127 0.78 -8.45 -10.39
CA LYS A 127 2.02 -9.26 -10.53
C LYS A 127 3.12 -8.78 -9.58
N ILE A 128 3.37 -7.47 -9.52
CA ILE A 128 4.36 -6.87 -8.62
C ILE A 128 4.01 -7.18 -7.16
N LEU A 129 2.75 -6.96 -6.76
CA LEU A 129 2.29 -7.21 -5.40
C LEU A 129 2.37 -8.70 -5.03
N LYS A 130 2.07 -9.60 -5.97
CA LYS A 130 2.14 -11.06 -5.77
C LYS A 130 3.58 -11.53 -5.57
N VAL A 131 4.51 -11.06 -6.40
CA VAL A 131 5.94 -11.40 -6.27
C VAL A 131 6.50 -10.84 -4.97
N ALA A 132 6.31 -9.54 -4.70
CA ALA A 132 6.80 -8.92 -3.48
C ALA A 132 6.21 -9.58 -2.22
N GLY A 133 4.89 -9.81 -2.18
CA GLY A 133 4.21 -10.44 -1.05
C GLY A 133 4.65 -11.89 -0.79
N SER A 134 5.08 -12.61 -1.84
CA SER A 134 5.60 -13.98 -1.71
C SER A 134 7.07 -14.04 -1.27
N SER A 135 7.83 -12.96 -1.44
CA SER A 135 9.27 -12.92 -1.16
C SER A 135 9.64 -12.14 0.10
N VAL A 136 8.76 -11.25 0.59
CA VAL A 136 9.05 -10.38 1.73
C VAL A 136 8.80 -11.08 3.06
N SER A 137 9.72 -10.94 4.00
CA SER A 137 9.49 -11.36 5.38
C SER A 137 8.77 -10.27 6.20
N ALA A 138 8.11 -10.67 7.29
CA ALA A 138 7.44 -9.73 8.20
C ALA A 138 8.38 -8.66 8.79
N LYS A 139 9.69 -8.93 8.87
CA LYS A 139 10.69 -7.95 9.34
C LYS A 139 11.03 -6.89 8.29
N GLU A 140 10.95 -7.24 7.02
CA GLU A 140 11.32 -6.36 5.91
C GLU A 140 10.16 -5.48 5.46
N VAL A 141 8.93 -5.93 5.71
CA VAL A 141 7.70 -5.27 5.26
C VAL A 141 7.61 -3.81 5.71
N THR A 142 8.14 -3.47 6.89
CA THR A 142 8.10 -2.11 7.47
C THR A 142 8.96 -1.09 6.70
N ASN A 143 9.81 -1.57 5.79
CA ASN A 143 10.68 -0.74 4.96
C ASN A 143 10.00 -0.29 3.65
N ILE A 144 8.80 -0.81 3.32
CA ILE A 144 8.11 -0.50 2.06
C ILE A 144 7.32 0.81 2.18
N ARG A 145 7.99 1.96 2.11
CA ARG A 145 7.34 3.27 2.31
C ARG A 145 6.89 3.90 1.00
N ASN A 146 7.68 3.72 -0.06
CA ASN A 146 7.47 4.32 -1.36
C ASN A 146 7.45 3.24 -2.48
N PRO A 147 7.06 3.61 -3.72
CA PRO A 147 7.04 2.69 -4.86
C PRO A 147 8.36 1.97 -5.13
N SER A 148 9.48 2.68 -5.04
CA SER A 148 10.82 2.12 -5.28
C SER A 148 11.19 1.04 -4.27
N ASP A 149 10.80 1.19 -3.01
CA ASP A 149 11.01 0.16 -1.97
C ASP A 149 10.29 -1.15 -2.33
N LEU A 150 9.07 -1.05 -2.85
CA LEU A 150 8.28 -2.21 -3.30
C LEU A 150 8.94 -2.90 -4.49
N LEU A 151 9.42 -2.13 -5.48
CA LEU A 151 10.14 -2.68 -6.63
C LEU A 151 11.46 -3.34 -6.22
N TYR A 152 12.16 -2.77 -5.26
CA TYR A 152 13.37 -3.37 -4.70
C TYR A 152 13.08 -4.73 -4.05
N MET A 153 11.94 -4.87 -3.34
CA MET A 153 11.51 -6.18 -2.81
C MET A 153 11.27 -7.20 -3.93
N VAL A 154 10.66 -6.78 -5.04
CA VAL A 154 10.49 -7.65 -6.21
C VAL A 154 11.85 -8.10 -6.74
N LEU A 155 12.80 -7.18 -6.96
CA LEU A 155 14.14 -7.52 -7.45
C LEU A 155 14.86 -8.52 -6.53
N LYS A 156 14.76 -8.33 -5.22
CA LYS A 156 15.33 -9.25 -4.23
C LYS A 156 14.69 -10.65 -4.31
N GLY A 157 13.37 -10.72 -4.53
CA GLY A 157 12.62 -11.97 -4.68
C GLY A 157 12.81 -12.68 -6.02
N THR A 158 13.16 -11.94 -7.08
CA THR A 158 13.28 -12.45 -8.46
C THR A 158 14.52 -13.30 -8.75
N ALA A 159 15.30 -13.71 -7.73
CA ALA A 159 16.32 -14.75 -7.92
C ALA A 159 15.73 -16.07 -8.50
N ASN A 160 14.40 -16.23 -8.47
CA ASN A 160 13.70 -17.42 -9.00
C ASN A 160 12.52 -17.17 -9.97
N ILE A 161 12.15 -15.94 -10.39
CA ILE A 161 10.96 -15.72 -11.25
C ILE A 161 11.13 -14.58 -12.28
N ASP A 162 10.76 -14.90 -13.52
CA ASP A 162 10.45 -14.12 -14.74
C ASP A 162 11.34 -12.91 -15.12
N ARG A 163 12.14 -13.09 -16.19
CA ARG A 163 13.04 -12.07 -16.76
C ARG A 163 12.30 -10.84 -17.28
N SER A 164 11.03 -10.96 -17.67
CA SER A 164 10.23 -9.86 -18.23
C SER A 164 9.95 -8.76 -17.19
N ILE A 165 9.68 -9.16 -15.93
CA ILE A 165 9.47 -8.25 -14.80
C ILE A 165 10.79 -7.55 -14.43
N ILE A 166 11.91 -8.29 -14.45
CA ILE A 166 13.23 -7.73 -14.16
C ILE A 166 13.63 -6.68 -15.20
N SER A 167 13.37 -6.92 -16.49
CA SER A 167 13.68 -5.93 -17.55
C SER A 167 12.88 -4.63 -17.39
N LEU A 168 11.60 -4.72 -17.02
CA LEU A 168 10.76 -3.56 -16.76
C LEU A 168 11.26 -2.75 -15.56
N ILE A 169 11.58 -3.42 -14.44
CA ILE A 169 12.05 -2.74 -13.23
C ILE A 169 13.45 -2.14 -13.42
N ARG A 170 14.38 -2.85 -14.09
CA ARG A 170 15.73 -2.32 -14.37
C ARG A 170 15.71 -1.10 -15.26
N TYR A 171 14.91 -1.12 -16.33
CA TYR A 171 14.77 0.04 -17.22
C TYR A 171 14.35 1.30 -16.45
N GLN A 172 13.44 1.16 -15.49
CA GLN A 172 12.90 2.30 -14.77
C GLN A 172 13.81 2.82 -13.64
N LEU A 173 14.49 1.93 -12.92
CA LEU A 173 15.48 2.34 -11.91
C LEU A 173 16.72 3.00 -12.54
N MET A 174 17.00 2.76 -13.82
CA MET A 174 18.11 3.39 -14.54
C MET A 174 17.72 4.71 -15.25
N SER A 175 16.42 5.00 -15.35
CA SER A 175 15.90 6.20 -16.04
C SER A 175 15.43 7.31 -15.09
N SER A 176 15.64 7.13 -13.78
CA SER A 176 15.29 8.07 -12.70
C SER A 176 16.56 8.64 -12.07
#